data_AF-A0A392QKE5-F1
#
_entry.id   AF-A0A392QKE5-F1
#
_cell.length_a   1.000
_cell.length_b   1.000
_cell.length_c   1.000
_cell.angle_alpha   90.00
_cell.angle_beta   90.00
_cell.angle_gamma   90.00
#
_symmetry.space_group_name_H-M   'P 1'
#
loop_
_entity.id
_entity.type
_entity.pdbx_description
1 polymer ?
#
loop_
_entity_poly.entity_id
_entity_poly.type
_entity_poly.pdbx_seq_one_letter_code
_entity_poly.pdbx_strand_id
1 'polypeptide(L)'
;MATAVPAQTSDGDERLIWDAILRQTDLALKTNTDPNVWAVEITSTLRSSAVTLPSVDLAHRLVSHLFWNNHSPTAWKLLHTAASLDIIPPLLLLALLST
;
A
#
# COMPACT_ATOMS: atom_id res chain seq x y z
N MET A 1 -10.83 30.15 32.35
CA MET A 1 -9.63 30.53 31.57
C MET A 1 -9.24 29.33 30.73
N ALA A 2 -9.41 29.43 29.42
CA ALA A 2 -9.09 28.38 28.46
C ALA A 2 -7.57 28.31 28.27
N THR A 3 -6.99 27.11 28.35
CA THR A 3 -5.64 26.83 27.86
C THR A 3 -5.69 25.62 26.95
N ALA A 4 -4.97 25.73 25.84
CA ALA A 4 -5.24 25.08 24.57
C ALA A 4 -4.78 23.61 24.52
N VAL A 5 -5.58 22.82 23.81
CA VAL A 5 -5.25 21.49 23.30
C VAL A 5 -4.08 21.61 22.31
N PRO A 6 -2.96 20.90 22.49
CA PRO A 6 -1.96 20.78 21.46
C PRO A 6 -2.50 19.87 20.35
N ALA A 7 -3.01 20.47 19.28
CA ALA A 7 -3.28 19.83 18.01
C ALA A 7 -1.94 19.53 17.32
N GLN A 8 -1.38 18.35 17.59
CA GLN A 8 -0.20 17.80 16.93
C GLN A 8 -0.42 16.28 16.79
N THR A 9 -1.31 15.88 15.89
CA THR A 9 -1.49 14.47 15.51
C THR A 9 -1.79 14.45 14.02
N SER A 10 -1.04 13.66 13.25
CA SER A 10 -1.49 12.89 12.08
C SER A 10 -0.45 12.72 10.98
N ASP A 11 0.39 13.72 10.65
CA ASP A 11 1.24 13.61 9.43
C ASP A 11 2.42 12.63 9.57
N GLY A 12 2.93 12.42 10.79
CA GLY A 12 4.06 11.52 11.07
C GLY A 12 3.67 10.04 11.05
N ASP A 13 2.53 9.71 11.66
CA ASP A 13 2.05 8.34 11.79
C ASP A 13 1.66 7.74 10.43
N GLU A 14 1.04 8.54 9.56
CA GLU A 14 0.67 8.15 8.20
C GLU A 14 1.90 7.77 7.36
N ARG A 15 2.98 8.56 7.45
CA ARG A 15 4.24 8.28 6.73
C ARG A 15 4.88 6.98 7.22
N LEU A 16 4.82 6.70 8.51
CA LEU A 16 5.36 5.46 9.09
C LEU A 16 4.58 4.23 8.62
N ILE A 17 3.26 4.34 8.51
CA ILE A 17 2.38 3.28 7.98
C ILE A 17 2.75 2.99 6.51
N TRP A 18 2.89 4.04 5.69
CA TRP A 18 3.27 3.87 4.29
C TRP A 18 4.69 3.31 4.13
N ASP A 19 5.66 3.73 4.95
CA ASP A 19 7.02 3.17 4.94
C ASP A 19 7.00 1.68 5.32
N ALA A 20 6.22 1.31 6.33
CA ALA A 20 6.04 -0.09 6.73
C ALA A 20 5.44 -0.94 5.59
N ILE A 21 4.39 -0.45 4.92
CA ILE A 21 3.77 -1.11 3.77
C ILE A 21 4.77 -1.28 2.61
N LEU A 22 5.54 -0.26 2.30
CA LEU A 22 6.56 -0.31 1.24
C LEU A 22 7.67 -1.30 1.59
N ARG A 23 8.14 -1.32 2.84
CA ARG A 23 9.10 -2.31 3.34
C ARG A 23 8.56 -3.73 3.25
N GLN A 24 7.30 -3.94 3.61
CA GLN A 24 6.66 -5.26 3.53
C GLN A 24 6.54 -5.74 2.08
N THR A 25 6.29 -4.80 1.17
CA THR A 25 6.26 -5.06 -0.27
C THR A 25 7.64 -5.39 -0.82
N ASP A 26 8.67 -4.62 -0.47
CA ASP A 26 10.05 -4.90 -0.88
C ASP A 26 10.55 -6.25 -0.35
N LEU A 27 10.22 -6.57 0.90
CA LEU A 27 10.51 -7.86 1.49
C LEU A 27 9.81 -8.98 0.71
N ALA A 28 8.49 -8.85 0.47
CA ALA A 28 7.72 -9.84 -0.30
C ALA A 28 8.25 -10.04 -1.73
N LEU A 29 8.74 -8.97 -2.38
CA LEU A 29 9.41 -9.07 -3.67
C LEU A 29 10.72 -9.88 -3.57
N LYS A 30 11.57 -9.58 -2.58
CA LYS A 30 12.86 -10.23 -2.39
C LYS A 30 12.74 -11.69 -1.97
N THR A 31 11.80 -12.00 -1.08
CA THR A 31 11.58 -13.36 -0.56
C THR A 31 10.65 -14.19 -1.44
N ASN A 32 10.08 -13.59 -2.50
CA ASN A 32 9.05 -14.21 -3.34
C ASN A 32 7.87 -14.76 -2.51
N THR A 33 7.48 -14.01 -1.48
CA THR A 33 6.39 -14.40 -0.58
C THR A 33 5.10 -14.55 -1.37
N ASP A 34 4.27 -15.51 -0.97
CA ASP A 34 2.96 -15.72 -1.56
C ASP A 34 2.16 -14.42 -1.60
N PRO A 35 1.68 -14.00 -2.78
CA PRO A 35 1.05 -12.69 -2.93
C PRO A 35 -0.24 -12.56 -2.13
N ASN A 36 -0.92 -13.68 -1.83
CA ASN A 36 -2.07 -13.71 -0.93
C ASN A 36 -1.69 -13.41 0.52
N VAL A 37 -0.54 -13.92 0.99
CA VAL A 37 -0.04 -13.68 2.35
C VAL A 37 0.34 -12.21 2.50
N TRP A 38 1.10 -11.68 1.54
CA TRP A 38 1.45 -10.25 1.50
C TRP A 38 0.21 -9.36 1.50
N ALA A 39 -0.81 -9.69 0.70
CA ALA A 39 -2.04 -8.91 0.62
C ALA A 39 -2.81 -8.89 1.95
N VAL A 40 -2.89 -10.02 2.65
CA VAL A 40 -3.47 -10.11 4.00
C VAL A 40 -2.68 -9.27 5.01
N GLU A 41 -1.35 -9.30 4.94
CA GLU A 41 -0.48 -8.55 5.84
C GLU A 41 -0.65 -7.04 5.64
N ILE A 42 -0.64 -6.57 4.38
CA ILE A 42 -0.90 -5.16 4.05
C ILE A 42 -2.30 -4.73 4.47
N THR A 43 -3.33 -5.53 4.21
CA THR A 43 -4.69 -5.18 4.65
C THR A 43 -4.83 -5.16 6.15
N SER A 44 -4.12 -6.04 6.87
CA SER A 44 -4.07 -6.02 8.32
C SER A 44 -3.44 -4.73 8.85
N THR A 45 -2.30 -4.32 8.28
CA THR A 45 -1.62 -3.05 8.61
C THR A 45 -2.53 -1.86 8.31
N LEU A 46 -3.13 -1.79 7.12
CA LEU A 46 -4.05 -0.72 6.71
C LEU A 46 -5.28 -0.63 7.61
N ARG A 47 -5.85 -1.78 7.98
CA ARG A 47 -7.00 -1.86 8.89
C ARG A 47 -6.64 -1.41 10.29
N SER A 48 -5.45 -1.77 10.77
CA SER A 48 -4.92 -1.28 12.05
C SER A 48 -4.70 0.23 12.06
N SER A 49 -4.43 0.81 10.89
CA SER A 49 -4.24 2.23 10.67
C SER A 49 -5.53 3.01 10.38
N ALA A 50 -6.70 2.38 10.49
CA ALA A 50 -8.00 2.97 10.17
C ALA A 50 -8.11 3.54 8.74
N VAL A 51 -7.31 3.03 7.79
CA VAL A 51 -7.37 3.46 6.40
C VAL A 51 -8.58 2.83 5.72
N THR A 52 -9.41 3.66 5.09
CA THR A 52 -10.54 3.19 4.29
C THR A 52 -10.03 2.49 3.03
N LEU A 53 -10.33 1.19 2.94
CA LEU A 53 -10.17 0.39 1.74
C LEU A 53 -11.45 0.54 0.88
N PRO A 54 -11.33 0.58 -0.47
CA PRO A 54 -10.12 0.53 -1.29
C PRO A 54 -9.35 1.87 -1.29
N SER A 55 -8.02 1.84 -1.13
CA SER A 55 -7.19 3.05 -1.03
C SER A 55 -6.49 3.37 -2.36
N VAL A 56 -6.82 4.52 -2.94
CA VAL A 56 -6.23 5.03 -4.18
C VAL A 56 -4.76 5.46 -3.99
N ASP A 57 -4.43 5.98 -2.81
CA ASP A 57 -3.07 6.38 -2.44
C ASP A 57 -2.12 5.18 -2.38
N LEU A 58 -2.58 4.07 -1.79
CA LEU A 58 -1.83 2.81 -1.75
C LEU A 58 -1.48 2.35 -3.17
N ALA A 59 -2.44 2.41 -4.08
CA ALA A 59 -2.27 1.97 -5.44
C ALA A 59 -1.25 2.82 -6.21
N HIS A 60 -1.33 4.15 -6.12
CA HIS A 60 -0.33 5.03 -6.72
C HIS A 60 1.07 4.78 -6.17
N ARG A 61 1.20 4.63 -4.84
CA ARG A 61 2.50 4.41 -4.18
C ARG A 61 3.09 3.05 -4.54
N LEU A 62 2.27 2.00 -4.53
CA LEU A 62 2.69 0.66 -4.93
C LEU A 62 3.08 0.64 -6.40
N VAL A 63 2.23 1.13 -7.31
CA VAL A 63 2.57 1.15 -8.74
C VAL A 63 3.84 1.95 -8.97
N SER A 64 3.97 3.15 -8.42
CA SER A 64 5.19 3.96 -8.59
C SER A 64 6.43 3.27 -8.04
N HIS A 65 6.33 2.62 -6.87
CA HIS A 65 7.45 1.88 -6.28
C HIS A 65 7.78 0.61 -7.07
N LEU A 66 6.78 -0.13 -7.54
CA LEU A 66 6.95 -1.37 -8.29
C LEU A 66 7.48 -1.10 -9.71
N PHE A 67 6.91 -0.12 -10.42
CA PHE A 67 7.35 0.26 -11.77
C PHE A 67 8.75 0.85 -11.78
N TRP A 68 9.10 1.70 -10.82
CA TRP A 68 10.41 2.33 -10.80
C TRP A 68 11.51 1.39 -10.31
N ASN A 69 11.20 0.52 -9.34
CA ASN A 69 12.24 -0.23 -8.63
C ASN A 69 12.45 -1.64 -9.17
N ASN A 70 11.39 -2.30 -9.69
CA ASN A 70 11.48 -3.70 -10.10
C ASN A 70 10.43 -4.01 -11.18
N HIS A 71 10.84 -3.98 -12.45
CA HIS A 71 10.09 -4.53 -13.60
C HIS A 71 10.05 -6.07 -13.54
N SER A 72 9.66 -6.63 -12.40
CA SER A 72 9.67 -8.06 -12.12
C SER A 72 8.26 -8.64 -12.22
N PRO A 73 8.09 -9.86 -12.75
CA PRO A 73 6.79 -10.53 -12.80
C PRO A 73 6.18 -10.73 -11.40
N THR A 74 7.00 -10.76 -10.35
CA THR A 74 6.56 -10.82 -8.95
C THR A 74 5.77 -9.58 -8.54
N ALA A 75 6.24 -8.38 -8.92
CA ALA A 75 5.53 -7.13 -8.67
C ALA A 75 4.12 -7.15 -9.25
N TRP A 76 4.01 -7.64 -10.49
CA TRP A 76 2.72 -7.78 -11.18
C TRP A 76 1.79 -8.76 -10.49
N LYS A 77 2.33 -9.89 -10.00
CA LYS A 77 1.54 -10.89 -9.24
C LYS A 77 0.96 -10.31 -7.96
N LEU A 78 1.75 -9.55 -7.21
CA LEU A 78 1.29 -8.86 -5.99
C LEU A 78 0.16 -7.88 -6.32
N LEU A 79 0.37 -7.08 -7.36
CA LEU A 79 -0.57 -6.06 -7.80
C LEU A 79 -1.89 -6.64 -8.30
N HIS A 80 -1.83 -7.71 -9.07
CA HIS A 80 -3.00 -8.47 -9.52
C HIS A 80 -3.75 -9.09 -8.34
N THR A 81 -3.05 -9.65 -7.36
CA THR A 81 -3.68 -10.18 -6.13
C THR A 81 -4.32 -9.07 -5.31
N ALA A 82 -3.69 -7.91 -5.16
CA ALA A 82 -4.29 -6.78 -4.46
C ALA A 82 -5.56 -6.26 -5.15
N ALA A 83 -5.55 -6.20 -6.48
CA ALA A 83 -6.73 -5.85 -7.26
C ALA A 83 -7.84 -6.92 -7.15
N SER A 84 -7.47 -8.20 -7.14
CA SER A 84 -8.41 -9.32 -6.99
C SER A 84 -9.04 -9.41 -5.60
N LEU A 85 -8.41 -8.81 -4.59
CA LEU A 85 -8.89 -8.77 -3.20
C LEU A 85 -9.57 -7.44 -2.86
N ASP A 86 -9.87 -6.60 -3.85
CA ASP A 86 -10.48 -5.27 -3.68
C ASP A 86 -9.70 -4.34 -2.72
N ILE A 87 -8.39 -4.57 -2.56
CA ILE A 87 -7.51 -3.72 -1.75
C ILE A 87 -7.22 -2.42 -2.51
N ILE A 88 -7.12 -2.54 -3.83
CA ILE A 88 -6.81 -1.47 -4.79
C ILE A 88 -7.90 -1.50 -5.86
N PRO A 89 -8.42 -0.33 -6.28
CA PRO A 89 -9.39 -0.31 -7.37
C PRO A 89 -8.74 -0.79 -8.69
N PRO A 90 -9.25 -1.86 -9.33
CA PRO A 90 -8.66 -2.42 -10.55
C PRO A 90 -8.68 -1.44 -11.72
N LEU A 91 -9.68 -0.55 -11.77
CA LEU A 91 -9.76 0.53 -12.76
C LEU A 91 -8.61 1.52 -12.61
N LEU A 92 -8.21 1.83 -11.37
CA LEU A 92 -7.09 2.72 -11.12
C LEU A 92 -5.78 2.08 -11.54
N LEU A 93 -5.67 0.76 -11.35
CA LEU A 93 -4.50 0.01 -11.80
C LEU A 93 -4.33 0.08 -13.32
N LEU A 94 -5.43 -0.11 -14.07
CA LEU A 94 -5.43 0.02 -15.52
C LEU A 94 -5.10 1.45 -15.96
N ALA A 95 -5.67 2.46 -15.29
CA ALA A 95 -5.36 3.86 -15.58
C ALA A 95 -3.88 4.18 -15.37
N LEU A 96 -3.29 3.67 -14.28
CA LEU A 96 -1.88 3.83 -13.93
C LEU A 96 -0.92 3.12 -14.88
N LEU A 97 -1.36 2.06 -15.55
CA LEU A 97 -0.56 1.38 -16.56
C LEU A 97 -0.65 1.98 -17.95
N SER A 98 -1.74 2.70 -18.21
CA SER A 98 -2.01 3.28 -19.52
C SER A 98 -1.27 4.60 -19.75
N THR A 99 -0.54 5.10 -18.77
CA THR A 99 0.28 6.32 -18.81
C THR A 99 1.72 6.02 -19.15
#